data_AF-A0A813H9K2-F1
#
_entry.id   AF-A0A813H9K2-F1
#
_cell.length_a   1.000
_cell.length_b   1.000
_cell.length_c   1.000
_cell.angle_alpha   90.00
_cell.angle_beta   90.00
_cell.angle_gamma   90.00
#
_symmetry.space_group_name_H-M   'P 1'
#
loop_
_entity.id
_entity.type
_entity.pdbx_description
1 polymer ?
#
loop_
_entity_poly.entity_id
_entity_poly.type
_entity_poly.pdbx_seq_one_letter_code
_entity_poly.pdbx_strand_id
1 'polypeptide(L)'
;MMAVAMRLQTSTGRLLWFPTVQKTLLATGVRPVNCWHSAAHTQLCCLLAQRAYIAAGSVAVEEKPLAGKPAVPDLGHPMRREDACEPKSIDILQLQKLIAEARMLRTVSQKSRSGVRTPSDAGEWRCGDCGHFFPIEGFQSSSALSCVVGSCCRSCRMKRSLAYRRTLRGYVRCLISSARARSKQHGRPCTLVPDDILDMLWRQQGRCSYSGVAMETLLPHSHWRMSLERKVNTMGYCLENCILIAAEFNTSDYSRHPGVDASMVSGTAQWSGIKVRHVLAARSFNLDLQALLSDIEEAQAKPRRHAQSRVHRRLQNYDGEFHCSTCGTYKPEADFNKSHSRPHGIQIYCRGCSKARMVQHRSTLRGNISGLLDSARGRSIRREQAFTLQQEDMFEMLRSQRGRCYYSGVPMQYRQRHTDWRMSLERLDNLIGYTRQNCVLIAVEFNTSDQSRNKAVTEVFGTGQWSRCKAMHIWGEDSGDCRLYGTSEKAGASVK
;
A
#
# COMPACT_ATOMS: atom_id res chain seq x y z
N MET A 1 24.75 -25.83 49.41
CA MET A 1 23.31 -26.03 49.11
C MET A 1 23.10 -25.88 47.61
N MET A 2 22.37 -26.82 47.03
CA MET A 2 22.52 -27.36 45.67
C MET A 2 22.20 -26.42 44.52
N ALA A 3 23.09 -26.42 43.51
CA ALA A 3 22.81 -26.03 42.13
C ALA A 3 22.32 -27.27 41.36
N VAL A 4 21.14 -27.19 40.74
CA VAL A 4 20.60 -28.24 39.86
C VAL A 4 20.86 -27.86 38.41
N ALA A 5 21.79 -28.56 37.78
CA ALA A 5 22.00 -28.56 36.34
C ALA A 5 21.19 -29.71 35.72
N MET A 6 20.17 -29.40 34.91
CA MET A 6 19.51 -30.39 34.07
C MET A 6 20.21 -30.46 32.71
N ARG A 7 20.92 -31.57 32.48
CA ARG A 7 21.31 -32.07 31.15
C ARG A 7 20.08 -32.70 30.51
N LEU A 8 19.70 -32.25 29.33
CA LEU A 8 18.84 -32.99 28.41
C LEU A 8 19.71 -33.49 27.25
N GLN A 9 19.94 -34.81 27.23
CA GLN A 9 20.35 -35.55 26.06
C GLN A 9 19.18 -35.56 25.06
N THR A 10 19.42 -35.18 23.82
CA THR A 10 18.59 -35.62 22.69
C THR A 10 19.46 -36.22 21.61
N SER A 11 19.18 -37.49 21.37
CA SER A 11 19.67 -38.39 20.35
C SER A 11 19.42 -37.89 18.93
N THR A 12 20.49 -37.90 18.13
CA THR A 12 20.54 -38.22 16.69
C THR A 12 19.21 -38.23 15.92
N GLY A 13 18.87 -37.08 15.30
CA GLY A 13 17.90 -36.99 14.21
C GLY A 13 18.64 -36.78 12.89
N ARG A 14 18.87 -37.87 12.14
CA ARG A 14 19.35 -37.81 10.74
C ARG A 14 18.33 -37.08 9.87
N LEU A 15 18.78 -36.03 9.20
CA LEU A 15 18.04 -35.40 8.10
C LEU A 15 18.18 -36.27 6.85
N LEU A 16 17.10 -36.97 6.50
CA LEU A 16 16.93 -37.57 5.18
C LEU A 16 16.59 -36.45 4.18
N TRP A 17 17.54 -36.14 3.30
CA TRP A 17 17.28 -35.37 2.08
C TRP A 17 16.65 -36.29 1.04
N PHE A 18 15.44 -35.97 0.59
CA PHE A 18 14.84 -36.51 -0.63
C PHE A 18 15.29 -35.68 -1.83
N PRO A 19 15.84 -36.27 -2.90
CA PRO A 19 15.90 -35.65 -4.20
C PRO A 19 14.84 -36.26 -5.11
N THR A 20 13.85 -35.48 -5.53
CA THR A 20 13.09 -35.84 -6.73
C THR A 20 12.63 -34.57 -7.43
N VAL A 21 13.21 -34.33 -8.61
CA VAL A 21 12.58 -34.06 -9.90
C VAL A 21 13.60 -33.28 -10.74
N GLN A 22 14.39 -34.00 -11.52
CA GLN A 22 15.08 -33.44 -12.69
C GLN A 22 15.09 -34.51 -13.78
N LYS A 23 14.11 -34.43 -14.68
CA LYS A 23 14.18 -35.07 -16.00
C LYS A 23 13.86 -34.03 -17.06
N THR A 24 14.60 -34.14 -18.15
CA THR A 24 14.39 -33.57 -19.50
C THR A 24 15.24 -32.35 -19.83
N LEU A 25 16.43 -32.61 -20.39
CA LEU A 25 16.99 -32.01 -21.62
C LEU A 25 18.47 -32.44 -21.75
N LEU A 26 18.68 -33.63 -22.31
CA LEU A 26 19.93 -34.05 -22.94
C LEU A 26 19.58 -34.46 -24.37
N ALA A 27 19.64 -33.51 -25.30
CA ALA A 27 19.66 -33.77 -26.73
C ALA A 27 20.10 -32.50 -27.47
N THR A 28 21.40 -32.20 -27.40
CA THR A 28 22.22 -31.59 -28.47
C THR A 28 23.63 -31.42 -27.91
N GLY A 29 24.51 -32.36 -28.22
CA GLY A 29 25.92 -32.32 -27.83
C GLY A 29 26.68 -31.22 -28.53
N VAL A 30 26.58 -29.99 -28.04
CA VAL A 30 27.43 -28.87 -28.46
C VAL A 30 28.18 -28.37 -27.22
N ARG A 31 29.48 -28.65 -27.16
CA ARG A 31 30.37 -28.08 -26.14
C ARG A 31 30.56 -26.59 -26.42
N PRO A 32 30.47 -25.68 -25.43
CA PRO A 32 30.86 -24.30 -25.64
C PRO A 32 32.39 -24.20 -25.72
N VAL A 33 32.86 -23.62 -26.82
CA VAL A 33 34.26 -23.25 -27.03
C VAL A 33 34.55 -22.01 -26.18
N ASN A 34 35.52 -22.11 -25.28
CA ASN A 34 36.07 -20.97 -24.55
C ASN A 34 36.86 -20.09 -25.51
N CYS A 35 36.22 -19.06 -26.07
CA CYS A 35 36.90 -18.02 -26.83
C CYS A 35 37.20 -16.83 -25.92
N TRP A 36 38.44 -16.77 -25.43
CA TRP A 36 39.05 -15.53 -24.96
C TRP A 36 39.13 -14.55 -26.15
N HIS A 37 38.37 -13.46 -26.11
CA HIS A 37 38.53 -12.34 -27.05
C HIS A 37 38.83 -11.05 -26.29
N SER A 38 39.81 -10.33 -26.84
CA SER A 38 40.43 -9.15 -26.25
C SER A 38 39.47 -7.96 -26.14
N ALA A 39 39.73 -7.12 -25.14
CA ALA A 39 38.96 -5.91 -24.82
C ALA A 39 38.88 -4.87 -25.97
N ALA A 40 39.69 -5.01 -27.02
CA ALA A 40 39.73 -4.08 -28.14
C ALA A 40 38.49 -4.15 -29.06
N HIS A 41 37.84 -5.32 -29.18
CA HIS A 41 36.70 -5.47 -30.10
C HIS A 41 35.40 -4.86 -29.54
N THR A 42 35.26 -4.82 -28.21
CA THR A 42 34.06 -4.27 -27.54
C THR A 42 33.98 -2.75 -27.64
N GLN A 43 35.12 -2.05 -27.67
CA GLN A 43 35.16 -0.60 -27.85
C GLN A 43 34.79 -0.17 -29.27
N LEU A 44 35.19 -0.95 -30.30
CA LEU A 44 34.85 -0.63 -31.68
C LEU A 44 33.36 -0.83 -31.97
N CYS A 45 32.74 -1.89 -31.42
CA CYS A 45 31.30 -2.11 -31.54
C CYS A 45 30.48 -1.03 -30.78
N CYS A 46 30.96 -0.54 -29.63
CA CYS A 46 30.29 0.56 -28.93
C CYS A 46 30.36 1.87 -29.71
N LEU A 47 31.51 2.21 -30.32
CA LEU A 47 31.67 3.43 -31.11
C LEU A 47 30.87 3.40 -32.42
N LEU A 48 30.73 2.23 -33.05
CA LEU A 48 29.88 2.07 -34.24
C LEU A 48 28.39 2.13 -33.90
N ALA A 49 27.96 1.56 -32.76
CA ALA A 49 26.59 1.70 -32.27
C ALA A 49 26.24 3.15 -31.90
N GLN A 50 27.19 3.89 -31.33
CA GLN A 50 26.99 5.30 -30.96
C GLN A 50 26.94 6.23 -32.19
N ARG A 51 27.68 5.91 -33.26
CA ARG A 51 27.60 6.63 -34.54
C ARG A 51 26.32 6.32 -35.32
N ALA A 52 25.83 5.07 -35.28
CA ALA A 52 24.54 4.71 -35.87
C ALA A 52 23.35 5.39 -35.14
N TYR A 53 23.46 5.60 -33.82
CA TYR A 53 22.43 6.27 -33.04
C TYR A 53 22.36 7.78 -33.29
N ILE A 54 23.49 8.44 -33.54
CA ILE A 54 23.54 9.88 -33.84
C ILE A 54 23.06 10.17 -35.27
N ALA A 55 23.27 9.25 -36.22
CA ALA A 55 22.82 9.42 -37.61
C ALA A 55 21.30 9.20 -37.82
N ALA A 56 20.60 8.59 -36.84
CA ALA A 56 19.15 8.30 -36.95
C ALA A 56 18.25 9.41 -36.37
N GLY A 57 18.82 10.48 -35.81
CA GLY A 57 18.07 11.55 -35.15
C GLY A 57 17.65 12.68 -36.07
N SER A 58 16.82 12.42 -37.09
CA SER A 58 16.04 13.44 -37.84
C SER A 58 15.00 12.80 -38.75
N VAL A 59 14.18 11.88 -38.23
CA VAL A 59 12.98 11.41 -38.94
C VAL A 59 11.76 11.93 -38.18
N ALA A 60 11.03 12.84 -38.81
CA ALA A 60 9.72 13.29 -38.36
C ALA A 60 8.83 12.05 -38.17
N VAL A 61 8.43 11.78 -36.94
CA VAL A 61 7.46 10.74 -36.63
C VAL A 61 6.10 11.27 -37.03
N GLU A 62 5.61 10.81 -38.18
CA GLU A 62 4.22 10.97 -38.59
C GLU A 62 3.35 10.16 -37.60
N GLU A 63 2.59 10.85 -36.76
CA GLU A 63 1.66 10.23 -35.80
C GLU A 63 0.53 9.51 -36.57
N LYS A 64 0.64 8.19 -36.71
CA LYS A 64 -0.50 7.37 -37.13
C LYS A 64 -1.56 7.39 -36.03
N PRO A 65 -2.84 7.70 -36.35
CA PRO A 65 -3.91 7.69 -35.37
C PRO A 65 -4.10 6.26 -34.85
N LEU A 66 -3.90 6.08 -33.54
CA LEU A 66 -4.24 4.86 -32.83
C LEU A 66 -5.75 4.60 -32.98
N ALA A 67 -6.08 3.44 -33.54
CA ALA A 67 -7.45 2.95 -33.67
C ALA A 67 -8.22 3.11 -32.35
N GLY A 68 -9.37 3.77 -32.45
CA GLY A 68 -10.16 4.22 -31.31
C GLY A 68 -10.46 3.10 -30.31
N LYS A 69 -10.08 3.34 -29.04
CA LYS A 69 -10.71 2.64 -27.92
C LYS A 69 -12.21 2.92 -27.99
N PRO A 70 -13.08 1.91 -27.79
CA PRO A 70 -14.52 2.14 -27.77
C PRO A 70 -14.84 3.21 -26.72
N ALA A 71 -15.60 4.22 -27.12
CA ALA A 71 -16.07 5.26 -26.24
C ALA A 71 -16.74 4.61 -25.03
N VAL A 72 -16.20 4.89 -23.84
CA VAL A 72 -16.86 4.50 -22.59
C VAL A 72 -18.22 5.20 -22.62
N PRO A 73 -19.35 4.48 -22.49
CA PRO A 73 -20.66 5.10 -22.50
C PRO A 73 -20.69 6.22 -21.45
N ASP A 74 -21.28 7.35 -21.82
CA ASP A 74 -21.48 8.52 -20.97
C ASP A 74 -22.36 8.12 -19.78
N LEU A 75 -21.71 7.60 -18.74
CA LEU A 75 -22.29 7.34 -17.44
C LEU A 75 -22.52 8.72 -16.83
N GLY A 76 -23.76 9.19 -16.90
CA GLY A 76 -24.19 10.55 -16.60
C GLY A 76 -23.47 11.23 -15.44
N HIS A 77 -23.33 12.56 -15.58
CA HIS A 77 -22.60 13.49 -14.71
C HIS A 77 -22.06 12.90 -13.41
N PRO A 78 -20.72 12.82 -13.22
CA PRO A 78 -20.15 12.34 -11.97
C PRO A 78 -20.74 13.18 -10.83
N MET A 79 -21.38 12.50 -9.85
CA MET A 79 -21.82 13.13 -8.61
C MET A 79 -20.75 14.12 -8.15
N ARG A 80 -21.15 15.37 -7.86
CA ARG A 80 -20.22 16.39 -7.36
C ARG A 80 -19.49 15.76 -6.16
N ARG A 81 -18.15 15.80 -6.20
CA ARG A 81 -17.28 15.12 -5.20
C ARG A 81 -17.60 15.55 -3.75
N GLU A 82 -18.26 16.68 -3.58
CA GLU A 82 -18.63 17.31 -2.31
C GLU A 82 -19.76 16.56 -1.58
N ASP A 83 -20.81 16.13 -2.29
CA ASP A 83 -21.96 15.41 -1.69
C ASP A 83 -21.62 13.95 -1.32
N ALA A 84 -20.50 13.44 -1.82
CA ALA A 84 -20.16 12.02 -1.70
C ALA A 84 -19.68 11.63 -0.29
N CYS A 85 -19.26 12.59 0.55
CA CYS A 85 -18.62 12.29 1.82
C CYS A 85 -19.53 12.37 3.06
N GLU A 86 -20.80 12.77 2.92
CA GLU A 86 -21.71 12.80 4.06
C GLU A 86 -22.13 11.36 4.44
N PRO A 87 -21.91 10.92 5.69
CA PRO A 87 -22.28 9.57 6.09
C PRO A 87 -23.80 9.42 6.12
N LYS A 88 -24.27 8.38 5.42
CA LYS A 88 -25.68 8.01 5.46
C LYS A 88 -25.97 7.29 6.77
N SER A 89 -26.57 8.01 7.72
CA SER A 89 -27.00 7.41 8.98
C SER A 89 -28.09 6.35 8.71
N ILE A 90 -27.97 5.21 9.39
CA ILE A 90 -28.98 4.16 9.38
C ILE A 90 -29.78 4.33 10.66
N ASP A 91 -31.10 4.42 10.53
CA ASP A 91 -31.99 4.46 11.69
C ASP A 91 -31.85 3.19 12.54
N ILE A 92 -32.04 3.29 13.86
CA ILE A 92 -31.81 2.16 14.77
C ILE A 92 -32.76 0.99 14.53
N LEU A 93 -34.01 1.26 14.12
CA LEU A 93 -34.98 0.21 13.77
C LEU A 93 -34.60 -0.43 12.44
N GLN A 94 -34.13 0.36 11.48
CA GLN A 94 -33.60 -0.16 10.22
C GLN A 94 -32.38 -1.07 10.45
N LEU A 95 -31.46 -0.66 11.34
CA LEU A 95 -30.31 -1.47 11.72
C LEU A 95 -30.73 -2.77 12.39
N GLN A 96 -31.68 -2.73 13.32
CA GLN A 96 -32.23 -3.91 13.99
C GLN A 96 -32.83 -4.89 12.98
N LYS A 97 -33.61 -4.40 12.01
CA LYS A 97 -34.18 -5.20 10.93
C LYS A 97 -33.09 -5.87 10.09
N LEU A 98 -32.06 -5.12 9.67
CA LEU A 98 -30.95 -5.66 8.89
C LEU A 98 -30.18 -6.74 9.66
N ILE A 99 -29.97 -6.56 10.98
CA ILE A 99 -29.33 -7.56 11.83
C ILE A 99 -30.20 -8.81 11.96
N ALA A 100 -31.51 -8.66 12.16
CA ALA A 100 -32.43 -9.79 12.22
C ALA A 100 -32.42 -10.58 10.90
N GLU A 101 -32.50 -9.88 9.76
CA GLU A 101 -32.39 -10.48 8.42
C GLU A 101 -31.05 -11.20 8.21
N ALA A 102 -29.95 -10.65 8.72
CA ALA A 102 -28.63 -11.26 8.60
C ALA A 102 -28.48 -12.54 9.43
N ARG A 103 -29.12 -12.57 10.61
CA ARG A 103 -29.16 -13.74 11.51
C ARG A 103 -30.05 -14.85 10.98
N MET A 104 -31.19 -14.52 10.36
CA MET A 104 -32.08 -15.52 9.77
C MET A 104 -31.27 -16.43 8.85
N LEU A 105 -31.12 -17.70 9.23
CA LEU A 105 -30.56 -18.70 8.34
C LEU A 105 -31.48 -18.75 7.14
N ARG A 106 -30.94 -18.53 5.93
CA ARG A 106 -31.69 -18.96 4.75
C ARG A 106 -31.90 -20.45 4.99
N THR A 107 -33.16 -20.82 5.23
CA THR A 107 -33.60 -22.20 5.06
C THR A 107 -32.92 -22.66 3.79
N VAL A 108 -32.10 -23.70 3.92
CA VAL A 108 -31.35 -24.23 2.79
C VAL A 108 -32.42 -24.49 1.75
N SER A 109 -32.51 -23.61 0.74
CA SER A 109 -33.42 -23.80 -0.39
C SER A 109 -33.13 -25.21 -0.81
N GLN A 110 -34.11 -26.11 -0.63
CA GLN A 110 -33.93 -27.52 -0.95
C GLN A 110 -33.30 -27.52 -2.32
N LYS A 111 -32.04 -27.96 -2.40
CA LYS A 111 -31.30 -27.91 -3.65
C LYS A 111 -32.09 -28.84 -4.54
N SER A 112 -32.95 -28.28 -5.41
CA SER A 112 -33.55 -29.04 -6.48
C SER A 112 -32.37 -29.73 -7.14
N ARG A 113 -32.35 -31.06 -7.11
CA ARG A 113 -31.28 -31.85 -7.73
C ARG A 113 -31.27 -31.43 -9.19
N SER A 114 -30.38 -30.50 -9.54
CA SER A 114 -30.21 -30.08 -10.91
C SER A 114 -29.72 -31.33 -11.65
N GLY A 115 -30.47 -31.76 -12.66
CA GLY A 115 -30.06 -32.89 -13.50
C GLY A 115 -28.63 -32.72 -13.99
N VAL A 116 -27.99 -33.85 -14.33
CA VAL A 116 -26.64 -33.86 -14.91
C VAL A 116 -26.65 -32.90 -16.10
N ARG A 117 -25.78 -31.89 -16.05
CA ARG A 117 -25.64 -30.93 -17.15
C ARG A 117 -24.78 -31.59 -18.22
N THR A 118 -25.27 -31.59 -19.45
CA THR A 118 -24.50 -32.01 -20.62
C THR A 118 -24.09 -30.76 -21.42
N PRO A 119 -22.91 -30.76 -22.05
CA PRO A 119 -22.56 -29.73 -23.02
C PRO A 119 -23.46 -29.84 -24.25
N SER A 120 -23.58 -28.76 -25.01
CA SER A 120 -24.15 -28.77 -26.37
C SER A 120 -23.23 -29.53 -27.33
N ASP A 121 -23.71 -29.76 -28.56
CA ASP A 121 -22.92 -30.40 -29.63
C ASP A 121 -21.63 -29.62 -29.94
N ALA A 122 -21.64 -28.30 -29.79
CA ALA A 122 -20.46 -27.44 -29.90
C ALA A 122 -19.49 -27.49 -28.69
N GLY A 123 -19.75 -28.34 -27.68
CA GLY A 123 -18.94 -28.42 -26.46
C GLY A 123 -19.18 -27.29 -25.44
N GLU A 124 -20.17 -26.44 -25.66
CA GLU A 124 -20.49 -25.32 -24.79
C GLU A 124 -21.47 -25.71 -23.68
N TRP A 125 -21.42 -25.00 -22.56
CA TRP A 125 -22.23 -25.27 -21.38
C TRP A 125 -23.26 -24.17 -21.17
N ARG A 126 -24.53 -24.54 -21.04
CA ARG A 126 -25.63 -23.59 -20.78
C ARG A 126 -25.59 -23.07 -19.34
N CYS A 127 -25.41 -21.77 -19.13
CA CYS A 127 -25.47 -21.14 -17.82
C CYS A 127 -26.89 -21.24 -17.23
N GLY A 128 -27.03 -21.75 -16.00
CA GLY A 128 -28.34 -21.87 -15.35
C GLY A 128 -28.98 -20.54 -14.93
N ASP A 129 -28.19 -19.47 -14.83
CA ASP A 129 -28.70 -18.15 -14.42
C ASP A 129 -29.14 -17.30 -15.63
N CYS A 130 -28.31 -17.19 -16.68
CA CYS A 130 -28.61 -16.36 -17.86
C CYS A 130 -29.09 -17.14 -19.09
N GLY A 131 -29.07 -18.47 -19.06
CA GLY A 131 -29.50 -19.32 -20.17
C GLY A 131 -28.56 -19.37 -21.38
N HIS A 132 -27.54 -18.51 -21.47
CA HIS A 132 -26.56 -18.49 -22.55
C HIS A 132 -25.53 -19.63 -22.45
N PHE A 133 -25.00 -20.06 -23.60
CA PHE A 133 -23.94 -21.05 -23.71
C PHE A 133 -22.57 -20.38 -23.68
N PHE A 134 -21.61 -21.01 -23.01
CA PHE A 134 -20.22 -20.56 -22.95
C PHE A 134 -19.29 -21.77 -22.99
N PRO A 135 -18.04 -21.61 -23.48
CA PRO A 135 -17.03 -22.65 -23.32
C PRO A 135 -16.71 -22.87 -21.84
N ILE A 136 -16.03 -23.98 -21.51
CA ILE A 136 -15.78 -24.40 -20.12
C ILE A 136 -15.00 -23.34 -19.30
N GLU A 137 -14.14 -22.57 -19.97
CA GLU A 137 -13.38 -21.45 -19.39
C GLU A 137 -14.29 -20.28 -19.01
N GLY A 138 -15.49 -20.19 -19.59
CA GLY A 138 -16.54 -19.26 -19.19
C GLY A 138 -17.13 -19.56 -17.81
N PHE A 139 -16.81 -20.73 -17.23
CA PHE A 139 -17.22 -21.16 -15.91
C PHE A 139 -16.04 -21.18 -14.94
N GLN A 140 -16.33 -21.10 -13.64
CA GLN A 140 -15.30 -21.24 -12.61
C GLN A 140 -15.20 -22.71 -12.22
N SER A 141 -14.02 -23.31 -12.33
CA SER A 141 -13.79 -24.69 -11.92
C SER A 141 -14.11 -24.87 -10.43
N SER A 142 -14.93 -25.86 -10.10
CA SER A 142 -15.18 -26.21 -8.71
C SER A 142 -14.00 -27.02 -8.19
N SER A 143 -13.00 -26.35 -7.62
CA SER A 143 -11.77 -26.96 -7.08
C SER A 143 -10.91 -27.69 -8.12
N ALA A 144 -9.61 -27.85 -7.83
CA ALA A 144 -8.66 -28.49 -8.73
C ALA A 144 -8.93 -29.99 -8.98
N LEU A 145 -9.85 -30.61 -8.24
CA LEU A 145 -10.05 -32.06 -8.21
C LEU A 145 -11.43 -32.51 -8.71
N SER A 146 -12.34 -31.61 -9.06
CA SER A 146 -13.65 -32.02 -9.62
C SER A 146 -13.78 -31.51 -11.05
N CYS A 147 -14.00 -32.44 -12.00
CA CYS A 147 -14.33 -32.15 -13.40
C CYS A 147 -15.74 -31.53 -13.58
N VAL A 148 -16.34 -31.03 -12.50
CA VAL A 148 -17.71 -30.54 -12.50
C VAL A 148 -17.72 -29.08 -12.95
N VAL A 149 -18.37 -28.80 -14.08
CA VAL A 149 -18.57 -27.43 -14.56
C VAL A 149 -19.60 -26.74 -13.67
N GLY A 150 -19.24 -25.58 -13.10
CA GLY A 150 -20.12 -24.80 -12.23
C GLY A 150 -21.46 -24.46 -12.90
N SER A 151 -22.56 -24.41 -12.15
CA SER A 151 -23.92 -24.24 -12.69
C SER A 151 -24.17 -22.90 -13.39
N CYS A 152 -23.37 -21.87 -13.10
CA CYS A 152 -23.50 -20.53 -13.66
C CYS A 152 -22.16 -20.03 -14.19
N CYS A 153 -22.20 -19.23 -15.26
CA CYS A 153 -21.01 -18.64 -15.86
C CYS A 153 -20.33 -17.67 -14.88
N ARG A 154 -19.06 -17.35 -15.11
CA ARG A 154 -18.24 -16.46 -14.26
C ARG A 154 -18.92 -15.11 -14.03
N SER A 155 -19.52 -14.53 -15.07
CA SER A 155 -20.23 -13.24 -14.98
C SER A 155 -21.45 -13.30 -14.06
N CYS A 156 -22.33 -14.29 -14.23
CA CYS A 156 -23.50 -14.46 -13.36
C CYS A 156 -23.11 -14.77 -11.91
N ARG A 157 -22.10 -15.63 -11.71
CA ARG A 157 -21.54 -15.92 -10.39
C ARG A 157 -20.99 -14.66 -9.73
N MET A 158 -20.29 -13.81 -10.48
CA MET A 158 -19.79 -12.54 -10.00
C MET A 158 -20.94 -11.63 -9.60
N LYS A 159 -21.95 -11.41 -10.46
CA LYS A 159 -23.16 -10.62 -10.15
C LYS A 159 -23.84 -11.09 -8.85
N ARG A 160 -24.04 -12.40 -8.70
CA ARG A 160 -24.61 -13.00 -7.48
C ARG A 160 -23.74 -12.78 -6.25
N SER A 161 -22.43 -12.96 -6.37
CA SER A 161 -21.48 -12.70 -5.28
C SER A 161 -21.56 -11.23 -4.83
N LEU A 162 -21.70 -10.30 -5.77
CA LEU A 162 -21.85 -8.88 -5.48
C LEU A 162 -23.19 -8.54 -4.83
N ALA A 163 -24.30 -9.05 -5.37
CA ALA A 163 -25.61 -8.90 -4.75
C ALA A 163 -25.61 -9.45 -3.32
N TYR A 164 -24.98 -10.61 -3.08
CA TYR A 164 -24.83 -11.17 -1.74
C TYR A 164 -23.96 -10.29 -0.84
N ARG A 165 -22.83 -9.77 -1.34
CA ARG A 165 -21.95 -8.84 -0.59
C ARG A 165 -22.60 -7.51 -0.25
N ARG A 166 -23.65 -7.09 -0.99
CA ARG A 166 -24.48 -5.93 -0.66
C ARG A 166 -25.46 -6.18 0.49
N THR A 167 -25.65 -7.43 0.90
CA THR A 167 -26.39 -7.74 2.13
C THR A 167 -25.46 -7.65 3.34
N LEU A 168 -25.99 -7.22 4.49
CA LEU A 168 -25.22 -7.18 5.74
C LEU A 168 -24.58 -8.54 6.05
N ARG A 169 -25.33 -9.63 5.88
CA ARG A 169 -24.83 -11.00 6.08
C ARG A 169 -23.64 -11.34 5.18
N GLY A 170 -23.73 -11.03 3.90
CA GLY A 170 -22.65 -11.29 2.96
C GLY A 170 -21.42 -10.46 3.26
N TYR A 171 -21.61 -9.21 3.65
CA TYR A 171 -20.53 -8.32 4.05
C TYR A 171 -19.81 -8.81 5.31
N VAL A 172 -20.54 -9.18 6.36
CA VAL A 172 -20.00 -9.76 7.61
C VAL A 172 -19.18 -11.02 7.33
N ARG A 173 -19.70 -11.93 6.48
CA ARG A 173 -18.94 -13.12 6.07
C ARG A 173 -17.64 -12.78 5.34
N CYS A 174 -17.64 -11.74 4.50
CA CYS A 174 -16.43 -11.27 3.84
C CYS A 174 -15.41 -10.69 4.85
N LEU A 175 -15.85 -9.96 5.87
CA LEU A 175 -14.96 -9.47 6.93
C LEU A 175 -14.29 -10.62 7.69
N ILE A 176 -15.06 -11.63 8.12
CA ILE A 176 -14.53 -12.79 8.84
C ILE A 176 -13.59 -13.62 7.96
N SER A 177 -13.95 -13.86 6.70
CA SER A 177 -13.08 -14.56 5.76
C SER A 177 -11.73 -13.85 5.59
N SER A 178 -11.77 -12.52 5.45
CA SER A 178 -10.56 -11.69 5.36
C SER A 178 -9.75 -11.74 6.65
N ALA A 179 -10.40 -11.68 7.81
CA ALA A 179 -9.76 -11.80 9.12
C ALA A 179 -9.05 -13.16 9.29
N ARG A 180 -9.71 -14.26 8.93
CA ARG A 180 -9.15 -15.62 8.96
C ARG A 180 -7.94 -15.76 8.05
N ALA A 181 -8.03 -15.26 6.81
CA ALA A 181 -6.91 -15.30 5.87
C ALA A 181 -5.68 -14.54 6.42
N ARG A 182 -5.88 -13.34 6.96
CA ARG A 182 -4.79 -12.56 7.59
C ARG A 182 -4.24 -13.23 8.85
N SER A 183 -5.11 -13.78 9.69
CA SER A 183 -4.69 -14.53 10.88
C SER A 183 -3.82 -15.72 10.52
N LYS A 184 -4.23 -16.51 9.52
CA LYS A 184 -3.44 -17.65 9.00
C LYS A 184 -2.08 -17.20 8.48
N GLN A 185 -2.03 -16.11 7.70
CA GLN A 185 -0.78 -15.57 7.16
C GLN A 185 0.22 -15.17 8.26
N HIS A 186 -0.27 -14.72 9.41
CA HIS A 186 0.56 -14.26 10.53
C HIS A 186 0.65 -15.26 11.70
N GLY A 187 0.12 -16.48 11.54
CA GLY A 187 0.12 -17.49 12.61
C GLY A 187 -0.68 -17.10 13.87
N ARG A 188 -1.78 -16.37 13.72
CA ARG A 188 -2.62 -15.89 14.83
C ARG A 188 -3.99 -16.58 14.82
N PRO A 189 -4.64 -16.77 15.98
CA PRO A 189 -5.98 -17.34 16.01
C PRO A 189 -7.03 -16.36 15.44
N CYS A 190 -8.15 -16.91 14.97
CA CYS A 190 -9.34 -16.15 14.59
C CYS A 190 -10.57 -16.93 15.06
N THR A 191 -11.15 -16.53 16.20
CA THR A 191 -12.30 -17.19 16.82
C THR A 191 -13.63 -16.54 16.42
N LEU A 192 -13.59 -15.44 15.68
CA LEU A 192 -14.80 -14.71 15.29
C LEU A 192 -15.78 -15.55 14.47
N VAL A 193 -17.05 -15.45 14.87
CA VAL A 193 -18.23 -15.94 14.15
C VAL A 193 -19.08 -14.75 13.64
N PRO A 194 -20.02 -14.97 12.68
CA PRO A 194 -20.85 -13.89 12.15
C PRO A 194 -21.60 -13.09 13.22
N ASP A 195 -22.12 -13.76 14.25
CA ASP A 195 -22.90 -13.10 15.30
C ASP A 195 -22.05 -12.13 16.13
N ASP A 196 -20.77 -12.44 16.39
CA ASP A 196 -19.84 -11.52 17.06
C ASP A 196 -19.78 -10.15 16.37
N ILE A 197 -19.75 -10.13 15.03
CA ILE A 197 -19.69 -8.91 14.23
C ILE A 197 -21.04 -8.18 14.27
N LEU A 198 -22.15 -8.91 14.21
CA LEU A 198 -23.49 -8.32 14.31
C LEU A 198 -23.72 -7.71 15.70
N ASP A 199 -23.23 -8.35 16.76
CA ASP A 199 -23.30 -7.86 18.14
C ASP A 199 -22.39 -6.65 18.36
N MET A 200 -21.21 -6.62 17.73
CA MET A 200 -20.39 -5.40 17.70
C MET A 200 -21.13 -4.26 17.00
N LEU A 201 -21.73 -4.53 15.83
CA LEU A 201 -22.45 -3.54 15.04
C LEU A 201 -23.66 -2.96 15.80
N TRP A 202 -24.41 -3.81 16.50
CA TRP A 202 -25.52 -3.41 17.36
C TRP A 202 -25.05 -2.55 18.54
N ARG A 203 -24.04 -3.00 19.29
CA ARG A 203 -23.48 -2.26 20.42
C ARG A 203 -22.95 -0.89 20.02
N GLN A 204 -22.42 -0.77 18.81
CA GLN A 204 -21.92 0.49 18.24
C GLN A 204 -22.99 1.28 17.49
N GLN A 205 -24.24 0.81 17.45
CA GLN A 205 -25.36 1.44 16.74
C GLN A 205 -25.01 1.80 15.28
N GLY A 206 -24.25 0.94 14.59
CA GLY A 206 -23.83 1.21 13.21
C GLY A 206 -22.75 2.27 13.05
N ARG A 207 -22.11 2.73 14.14
CA ARG A 207 -21.12 3.82 14.13
C ARG A 207 -19.68 3.32 14.32
N CYS A 208 -18.73 4.07 13.78
CA CYS A 208 -17.31 3.82 13.97
C CYS A 208 -16.92 3.96 15.46
N SER A 209 -16.22 2.97 16.01
CA SER A 209 -15.79 2.99 17.41
C SER A 209 -14.89 4.16 17.79
N TYR A 210 -14.18 4.74 16.81
CA TYR A 210 -13.18 5.78 17.06
C TYR A 210 -13.74 7.19 16.89
N SER A 211 -14.51 7.43 15.83
CA SER A 211 -14.99 8.76 15.48
C SER A 211 -16.49 8.97 15.67
N GLY A 212 -17.28 7.91 15.89
CA GLY A 212 -18.74 8.00 15.95
C GLY A 212 -19.42 8.22 14.60
N VAL A 213 -18.65 8.34 13.50
CA VAL A 213 -19.20 8.47 12.14
C VAL A 213 -20.06 7.25 11.80
N ALA A 214 -21.23 7.47 11.19
CA ALA A 214 -22.08 6.35 10.77
C ALA A 214 -21.38 5.56 9.66
N MET A 215 -21.29 4.24 9.81
CA MET A 215 -20.65 3.38 8.84
C MET A 215 -21.66 2.88 7.82
N GLU A 216 -21.26 2.88 6.56
CA GLU A 216 -22.05 2.31 5.48
C GLU A 216 -21.83 0.79 5.44
N THR A 217 -22.91 0.04 5.69
CA THR A 217 -22.86 -1.42 5.86
C THR A 217 -23.26 -2.21 4.61
N LEU A 218 -23.99 -1.59 3.68
CA LEU A 218 -24.58 -2.26 2.50
C LEU A 218 -23.93 -1.88 1.17
N LEU A 219 -23.24 -0.74 1.13
CA LEU A 219 -22.59 -0.25 -0.09
C LEU A 219 -21.12 -0.67 -0.11
N PRO A 220 -20.72 -1.60 -1.01
CA PRO A 220 -19.32 -1.93 -1.18
C PRO A 220 -18.57 -0.70 -1.70
N HIS A 221 -17.32 -0.51 -1.27
CA HIS A 221 -16.49 0.61 -1.71
C HIS A 221 -17.10 2.00 -1.48
N SER A 222 -17.96 2.15 -0.48
CA SER A 222 -18.44 3.47 -0.05
C SER A 222 -17.34 4.31 0.62
N HIS A 223 -17.69 5.56 0.94
CA HIS A 223 -16.83 6.46 1.71
C HIS A 223 -16.59 5.85 3.10
N TRP A 224 -17.61 5.82 3.97
CA TRP A 224 -17.48 5.37 5.35
C TRP A 224 -17.68 3.86 5.53
N ARG A 225 -16.98 3.08 4.72
CA ARG A 225 -17.14 1.62 4.72
C ARG A 225 -16.71 1.00 6.04
N MET A 226 -17.54 0.11 6.60
CA MET A 226 -17.20 -0.63 7.81
C MET A 226 -15.98 -1.56 7.60
N SER A 227 -15.02 -1.51 8.52
CA SER A 227 -13.85 -2.39 8.61
C SER A 227 -13.74 -3.00 10.01
N LEU A 228 -13.00 -4.11 10.11
CA LEU A 228 -12.72 -4.81 11.35
C LEU A 228 -11.28 -4.51 11.79
N GLU A 229 -11.12 -3.97 12.99
CA GLU A 229 -9.83 -3.57 13.56
C GLU A 229 -9.53 -4.34 14.84
N ARG A 230 -8.23 -4.62 15.07
CA ARG A 230 -7.76 -5.21 16.32
C ARG A 230 -7.31 -4.11 17.28
N LYS A 231 -7.81 -4.14 18.52
CA LYS A 231 -7.36 -3.23 19.59
C LYS A 231 -5.87 -3.44 19.89
N VAL A 232 -5.44 -4.70 19.96
CA VAL A 232 -4.06 -5.11 20.22
C VAL A 232 -3.54 -5.90 19.03
N ASN A 233 -2.53 -5.34 18.35
CA ASN A 233 -1.98 -5.91 17.12
C ASN A 233 -1.19 -7.22 17.30
N THR A 234 -0.76 -7.58 18.51
CA THR A 234 -0.12 -8.88 18.79
C THR A 234 -1.14 -10.01 18.97
N MET A 235 -2.39 -9.69 19.29
CA MET A 235 -3.45 -10.67 19.50
C MET A 235 -4.13 -11.05 18.17
N GLY A 236 -4.81 -12.20 18.17
CA GLY A 236 -5.64 -12.67 17.06
C GLY A 236 -6.95 -11.87 16.90
N TYR A 237 -7.81 -12.33 16.01
CA TYR A 237 -9.18 -11.79 15.91
C TYR A 237 -10.11 -12.58 16.84
N CYS A 238 -10.53 -11.95 17.94
CA CYS A 238 -11.55 -12.44 18.87
C CYS A 238 -12.49 -11.30 19.27
N LEU A 239 -13.63 -11.62 19.88
CA LEU A 239 -14.68 -10.67 20.24
C LEU A 239 -14.16 -9.53 21.14
N GLU A 240 -13.26 -9.85 22.07
CA GLU A 240 -12.72 -8.90 23.06
C GLU A 240 -11.68 -7.96 22.44
N ASN A 241 -10.92 -8.45 21.46
CA ASN A 241 -9.83 -7.73 20.80
C ASN A 241 -10.25 -7.06 19.49
N CYS A 242 -11.49 -7.20 19.04
CA CYS A 242 -11.95 -6.59 17.79
C CYS A 242 -12.98 -5.49 18.04
N ILE A 243 -13.02 -4.55 17.10
CA ILE A 243 -14.02 -3.47 17.03
C ILE A 243 -14.29 -3.16 15.55
N LEU A 244 -15.46 -2.58 15.28
CA LEU A 244 -15.74 -2.03 13.95
C LEU A 244 -15.40 -0.55 13.90
N ILE A 245 -14.75 -0.17 12.81
CA ILE A 245 -14.30 1.20 12.53
C ILE A 245 -14.60 1.53 11.07
N ALA A 246 -14.67 2.81 10.72
CA ALA A 246 -14.65 3.19 9.32
C ALA A 246 -13.28 2.86 8.70
N ALA A 247 -13.26 2.42 7.43
CA ALA A 247 -12.08 1.90 6.76
C ALA A 247 -10.94 2.93 6.65
N GLU A 248 -11.27 4.23 6.69
CA GLU A 248 -10.34 5.35 6.73
C GLU A 248 -9.44 5.35 7.97
N PHE A 249 -9.87 4.71 9.05
CA PHE A 249 -9.07 4.58 10.26
C PHE A 249 -8.26 3.27 10.29
N ASN A 250 -8.41 2.40 9.29
CA ASN A 250 -7.71 1.12 9.22
C ASN A 250 -6.35 1.26 8.52
N THR A 251 -5.45 2.03 9.17
CA THR A 251 -4.10 2.28 8.66
C THR A 251 -3.14 1.23 9.19
N SER A 252 -2.19 0.80 8.36
CA SER A 252 -1.19 -0.21 8.77
C SER A 252 -0.25 0.37 9.84
N ASP A 253 -0.02 -0.41 10.90
CA ASP A 253 0.95 -0.04 11.94
C ASP A 253 2.38 -0.40 11.50
N TYR A 254 3.10 0.59 10.98
CA TYR A 254 4.50 0.42 10.55
C TYR A 254 5.50 0.39 11.72
N SER A 255 5.09 0.71 12.95
CA SER A 255 6.00 0.72 14.10
C SER A 255 6.49 -0.68 14.50
N ARG A 256 5.75 -1.73 14.10
CA ARG A 256 6.01 -3.12 14.48
C ARG A 256 6.71 -3.94 13.40
N HIS A 257 7.32 -3.30 12.42
CA HIS A 257 8.09 -4.02 11.39
C HIS A 257 9.32 -4.70 12.00
N PRO A 258 9.69 -5.92 11.55
CA PRO A 258 10.90 -6.59 12.01
C PRO A 258 12.13 -5.70 11.88
N GLY A 259 12.88 -5.54 12.97
CA GLY A 259 14.10 -4.72 13.03
C GLY A 259 13.89 -3.26 13.40
N VAL A 260 12.67 -2.84 13.73
CA VAL A 260 12.40 -1.60 14.47
C VAL A 260 12.57 -1.88 15.96
N ASP A 261 13.40 -1.07 16.62
CA ASP A 261 13.57 -1.12 18.07
C ASP A 261 12.35 -0.49 18.74
N ALA A 262 11.69 -1.23 19.65
CA ALA A 262 10.50 -0.76 20.35
C ALA A 262 10.77 0.51 21.18
N SER A 263 12.01 0.70 21.66
CA SER A 263 12.41 1.92 22.40
C SER A 263 12.45 3.18 21.52
N MET A 264 12.58 3.02 20.19
CA MET A 264 12.60 4.13 19.24
C MET A 264 11.19 4.55 18.79
N VAL A 265 10.15 3.84 19.23
CA VAL A 265 8.75 4.10 18.86
C VAL A 265 8.13 5.08 19.84
N SER A 266 8.01 6.35 19.43
CA SER A 266 7.36 7.42 20.21
C SER A 266 5.88 7.62 19.86
N GLY A 267 5.37 6.92 18.83
CA GLY A 267 3.98 6.99 18.39
C GLY A 267 3.58 5.81 17.48
N THR A 268 2.34 5.79 17.03
CA THR A 268 1.83 4.73 16.14
C THR A 268 0.96 5.30 15.03
N ALA A 269 1.17 4.85 13.80
CA ALA A 269 0.28 5.19 12.69
C ALA A 269 -1.13 4.56 12.85
N GLN A 270 -1.31 3.66 13.82
CA GLN A 270 -2.60 3.05 14.12
C GLN A 270 -3.53 4.08 14.78
N TRP A 271 -4.74 4.20 14.25
CA TRP A 271 -5.76 5.03 14.85
C TRP A 271 -6.32 4.40 16.14
N SER A 272 -6.71 5.27 17.06
CA SER A 272 -7.46 4.93 18.27
C SER A 272 -8.48 6.03 18.56
N GLY A 273 -9.50 5.75 19.37
CA GLY A 273 -10.48 6.78 19.77
C GLY A 273 -9.84 7.97 20.50
N ILE A 274 -8.78 7.72 21.28
CA ILE A 274 -7.99 8.77 21.94
C ILE A 274 -7.30 9.63 20.87
N LYS A 275 -6.64 9.00 19.89
CA LYS A 275 -5.92 9.70 18.82
C LYS A 275 -6.86 10.54 17.94
N VAL A 276 -8.06 10.04 17.63
CA VAL A 276 -9.09 10.80 16.91
C VAL A 276 -9.48 12.08 17.67
N ARG A 277 -9.66 12.01 19.00
CA ARG A 277 -9.93 13.19 19.83
C ARG A 277 -8.73 14.16 19.89
N HIS A 278 -7.52 13.62 19.93
CA HIS A 278 -6.29 14.43 19.98
C HIS A 278 -6.02 15.22 18.70
N VAL A 279 -6.64 14.89 17.56
CA VAL A 279 -6.48 15.67 16.31
C VAL A 279 -6.85 17.13 16.53
N LEU A 280 -7.95 17.45 17.22
CA LEU A 280 -8.37 18.83 17.47
C LEU A 280 -7.33 19.62 18.26
N ALA A 281 -6.78 19.02 19.31
CA ALA A 281 -5.69 19.62 20.09
C ALA A 281 -4.42 19.79 19.24
N ALA A 282 -4.06 18.77 18.45
CA ALA A 282 -2.88 18.80 17.58
C ALA A 282 -2.98 19.88 16.50
N ARG A 283 -4.17 20.13 15.93
CA ARG A 283 -4.41 21.23 14.98
C ARG A 283 -4.06 22.59 15.57
N SER A 284 -4.39 22.78 16.84
CA SER A 284 -4.18 24.02 17.57
C SER A 284 -2.73 24.24 18.00
N PHE A 285 -1.86 23.25 17.85
CA PHE A 285 -0.45 23.38 18.22
C PHE A 285 0.24 24.42 17.33
N ASN A 286 0.93 25.38 17.95
CA ASN A 286 1.71 26.39 17.23
C ASN A 286 2.98 25.76 16.69
N LEU A 287 3.11 25.73 15.36
CA LEU A 287 4.32 25.28 14.70
C LEU A 287 5.27 26.47 14.56
N ASP A 288 6.53 26.28 14.97
CA ASP A 288 7.60 27.25 14.73
C ASP A 288 7.93 27.29 13.22
N LEU A 289 7.35 28.29 12.55
CA LEU A 289 7.53 28.46 11.10
C LEU A 289 8.93 28.93 10.75
N GLN A 290 9.62 29.64 11.65
CA GLN A 290 10.99 30.07 11.39
C GLN A 290 11.95 28.89 11.41
N ALA A 291 11.80 28.00 12.40
CA ALA A 291 12.55 26.74 12.42
C ALA A 291 12.28 25.88 11.17
N LEU A 292 11.02 25.80 10.72
CA LEU A 292 10.67 25.08 9.50
C LEU A 292 11.33 25.70 8.25
N LEU A 293 11.29 27.03 8.10
CA LEU A 293 11.91 27.72 6.98
C LEU A 293 13.43 27.54 6.98
N SER A 294 14.06 27.64 8.15
CA SER A 294 15.49 27.35 8.32
C SER A 294 15.84 25.91 7.90
N ASP A 295 15.04 24.92 8.31
CA ASP A 295 15.24 23.53 7.91
C ASP A 295 15.07 23.34 6.39
N ILE A 296 14.18 24.10 5.74
CA ILE A 296 14.01 24.10 4.28
C ILE A 296 15.23 24.69 3.59
N GLU A 297 15.73 25.84 4.06
CA GLU A 297 16.92 26.49 3.52
C GLU A 297 18.16 25.59 3.65
N GLU A 298 18.36 24.98 4.81
CA GLU A 298 19.43 23.99 5.02
C GLU A 298 19.28 22.81 4.06
N ALA A 299 18.06 22.31 3.88
CA ALA A 299 17.78 21.19 3.00
C ALA A 299 17.98 21.53 1.50
N GLN A 300 17.73 22.77 1.10
CA GLN A 300 17.98 23.28 -0.25
C GLN A 300 19.46 23.53 -0.52
N ALA A 301 20.22 23.96 0.51
CA ALA A 301 21.65 24.18 0.39
C ALA A 301 22.33 22.94 -0.21
N LYS A 302 23.19 23.15 -1.22
CA LYS A 302 23.91 22.05 -1.86
C LYS A 302 24.74 21.35 -0.79
N PRO A 303 24.68 20.02 -0.67
CA PRO A 303 25.53 19.32 0.28
C PRO A 303 26.96 19.69 -0.06
N ARG A 304 27.70 20.21 0.93
CA ARG A 304 29.13 20.44 0.78
C ARG A 304 29.69 19.13 0.28
N ARG A 305 30.17 19.11 -0.97
CA ARG A 305 30.90 17.95 -1.49
C ARG A 305 32.11 17.88 -0.59
N HIS A 306 32.08 17.02 0.42
CA HIS A 306 33.28 16.68 1.15
C HIS A 306 34.27 16.27 0.07
N ALA A 307 35.34 17.08 -0.07
CA ALA A 307 36.38 16.83 -1.05
C ALA A 307 36.66 15.34 -0.93
N GLN A 308 36.41 14.60 -2.02
CA GLN A 308 36.51 13.16 -1.97
C GLN A 308 37.96 12.88 -1.61
N SER A 309 38.20 12.54 -0.34
CA SER A 309 39.54 12.22 0.12
C SER A 309 40.02 11.13 -0.82
N ARG A 310 41.15 11.36 -1.50
CA ARG A 310 41.73 10.39 -2.42
C ARG A 310 41.69 9.04 -1.70
N VAL A 311 40.96 8.12 -2.30
CA VAL A 311 40.54 6.90 -1.62
C VAL A 311 41.80 6.06 -1.48
N HIS A 312 42.44 6.13 -0.31
CA HIS A 312 43.54 5.23 -0.01
C HIS A 312 43.04 3.80 -0.16
N ARG A 313 43.84 2.98 -0.86
CA ARG A 313 43.58 1.56 -1.05
C ARG A 313 43.43 0.95 0.35
N ARG A 314 42.30 0.30 0.60
CA ARG A 314 42.07 -0.35 1.88
C ARG A 314 42.92 -1.61 1.93
N LEU A 315 43.80 -1.68 2.89
CA LEU A 315 44.53 -2.90 3.20
C LEU A 315 43.69 -3.75 4.14
N GLN A 316 43.63 -5.06 3.86
CA GLN A 316 43.16 -6.04 4.84
C GLN A 316 44.19 -6.14 5.97
N ASN A 317 43.75 -6.47 7.19
CA ASN A 317 44.70 -6.91 8.23
C ASN A 317 45.15 -8.35 7.96
N TYR A 318 45.96 -8.89 8.88
CA TYR A 318 46.45 -10.28 8.83
C TYR A 318 45.33 -11.33 8.84
N ASP A 319 44.17 -10.99 9.42
CA ASP A 319 43.00 -11.87 9.51
C ASP A 319 42.07 -11.78 8.28
N GLY A 320 42.45 -11.01 7.24
CA GLY A 320 41.62 -10.81 6.05
C GLY A 320 40.41 -9.87 6.27
N GLU A 321 40.37 -9.17 7.39
CA GLU A 321 39.32 -8.23 7.74
C GLU A 321 39.59 -6.83 7.17
N PHE A 322 38.52 -6.05 7.01
CA PHE A 322 38.56 -4.70 6.48
C PHE A 322 38.29 -3.65 7.57
N HIS A 323 39.14 -2.64 7.65
CA HIS A 323 39.01 -1.53 8.60
C HIS A 323 37.86 -0.57 8.24
N CYS A 324 36.80 -0.46 9.03
CA CYS A 324 35.69 0.49 8.85
C CYS A 324 36.09 1.96 9.11
N SER A 325 35.95 2.85 8.11
CA SER A 325 36.38 4.27 8.26
C SER A 325 35.51 5.10 9.21
N THR A 326 34.34 4.61 9.60
CA THR A 326 33.41 5.34 10.49
C THR A 326 33.56 4.92 11.94
N CYS A 327 33.63 3.62 12.25
CA CYS A 327 33.76 3.13 13.62
C CYS A 327 35.17 2.73 14.01
N GLY A 328 36.15 2.75 13.09
CA GLY A 328 37.54 2.43 13.37
C GLY A 328 37.85 0.94 13.55
N THR A 329 36.87 0.04 13.45
CA THR A 329 37.05 -1.40 13.72
C THR A 329 37.30 -2.21 12.46
N TYR A 330 38.18 -3.22 12.54
CA TYR A 330 38.30 -4.27 11.52
C TYR A 330 37.13 -5.26 11.62
N LYS A 331 36.60 -5.67 10.47
CA LYS A 331 35.41 -6.53 10.35
C LYS A 331 35.52 -7.44 9.11
N PRO A 332 34.91 -8.62 9.11
CA PRO A 332 34.90 -9.50 7.94
C PRO A 332 34.17 -8.87 6.75
N GLU A 333 34.43 -9.34 5.52
CA GLU A 333 33.81 -8.81 4.30
C GLU A 333 32.26 -8.83 4.36
N ALA A 334 31.68 -9.87 4.97
CA ALA A 334 30.24 -10.04 5.13
C ALA A 334 29.58 -8.89 5.90
N ASP A 335 30.35 -8.13 6.69
CA ASP A 335 29.88 -6.98 7.46
C ASP A 335 29.85 -5.68 6.64
N PHE A 336 30.21 -5.72 5.35
CA PHE A 336 30.16 -4.59 4.43
C PHE A 336 29.11 -4.79 3.33
N ASN A 337 28.67 -3.69 2.72
CA ASN A 337 27.82 -3.73 1.52
C ASN A 337 28.71 -3.83 0.28
N LYS A 338 28.24 -4.54 -0.75
CA LYS A 338 28.92 -4.61 -2.04
C LYS A 338 28.91 -3.25 -2.75
N SER A 339 29.94 -2.96 -3.53
CA SER A 339 30.11 -1.72 -4.29
C SER A 339 30.92 -1.98 -5.56
N HIS A 340 30.26 -1.98 -6.71
CA HIS A 340 30.90 -2.22 -8.00
C HIS A 340 31.84 -1.09 -8.46
N SER A 341 31.66 0.12 -7.92
CA SER A 341 32.51 1.27 -8.24
C SER A 341 33.83 1.32 -7.45
N ARG A 342 34.09 0.37 -6.55
CA ARG A 342 35.27 0.36 -5.68
C ARG A 342 36.20 -0.80 -6.08
N PRO A 343 37.54 -0.61 -6.03
CA PRO A 343 38.50 -1.66 -6.43
C PRO A 343 38.31 -3.01 -5.72
N HIS A 344 37.90 -3.00 -4.44
CA HIS A 344 37.71 -4.22 -3.64
C HIS A 344 36.26 -4.73 -3.66
N GLY A 345 35.37 -4.15 -4.46
CA GLY A 345 33.98 -4.62 -4.54
C GLY A 345 33.11 -4.35 -3.30
N ILE A 346 33.60 -3.63 -2.28
CA ILE A 346 32.88 -3.35 -1.02
C ILE A 346 32.92 -1.87 -0.60
N GLN A 347 31.98 -1.46 0.24
CA GLN A 347 31.87 -0.10 0.81
C GLN A 347 32.94 0.21 1.87
N ILE A 348 33.23 1.50 2.08
CA ILE A 348 34.21 1.99 3.07
C ILE A 348 33.67 2.10 4.50
N TYR A 349 32.47 1.61 4.76
CA TYR A 349 31.87 1.59 6.09
C TYR A 349 31.07 0.31 6.23
N CYS A 350 31.08 -0.25 7.44
CA CYS A 350 30.35 -1.48 7.73
C CYS A 350 28.84 -1.25 7.62
N ARG A 351 28.06 -2.33 7.51
CA ARG A 351 26.60 -2.30 7.41
C ARG A 351 25.95 -1.56 8.58
N GLY A 352 26.48 -1.71 9.79
CA GLY A 352 26.03 -0.98 10.98
C GLY A 352 26.16 0.54 10.83
N CYS A 353 27.36 1.01 10.47
CA CYS A 353 27.62 2.43 10.20
C CYS A 353 26.80 2.97 9.02
N SER A 354 26.65 2.18 7.95
CA SER A 354 25.78 2.50 6.81
C SER A 354 24.33 2.73 7.25
N LYS A 355 23.79 1.82 8.08
CA LYS A 355 22.43 1.91 8.62
C LYS A 355 22.27 3.14 9.50
N ALA A 356 23.20 3.39 10.42
CA ALA A 356 23.19 4.56 11.30
C ALA A 356 23.21 5.87 10.49
N ARG A 357 24.12 5.99 9.51
CA ARG A 357 24.19 7.14 8.60
C ARG A 357 22.90 7.33 7.80
N MET A 358 22.29 6.26 7.32
CA MET A 358 20.99 6.32 6.63
C MET A 358 19.86 6.76 7.57
N VAL A 359 19.89 6.34 8.84
CA VAL A 359 18.94 6.81 9.87
C VAL A 359 19.08 8.32 10.05
N GLN A 360 20.30 8.81 10.32
CA GLN A 360 20.59 10.23 10.47
C GLN A 360 20.26 11.04 9.21
N HIS A 361 20.56 10.52 8.03
CA HIS A 361 20.22 11.22 6.79
C HIS A 361 18.70 11.34 6.63
N ARG A 362 17.93 10.28 6.89
CA ARG A 362 16.46 10.32 6.78
C ARG A 362 15.77 11.11 7.91
N SER A 363 16.47 11.47 8.99
CA SER A 363 15.96 12.42 9.99
C SER A 363 16.16 13.88 9.58
N THR A 364 17.00 14.17 8.58
CA THR A 364 17.04 15.50 7.95
C THR A 364 15.84 15.68 7.03
N LEU A 365 15.37 16.93 6.87
CA LEU A 365 14.27 17.22 5.94
C LEU A 365 14.60 16.78 4.50
N ARG A 366 15.82 17.07 4.03
CA ARG A 366 16.33 16.65 2.72
C ARG A 366 16.24 15.14 2.52
N GLY A 367 16.84 14.36 3.43
CA GLY A 367 16.86 12.90 3.29
C GLY A 367 15.49 12.25 3.46
N ASN A 368 14.61 12.87 4.25
CA ASN A 368 13.21 12.45 4.36
C ASN A 368 12.47 12.63 3.02
N ILE A 369 12.52 13.83 2.43
CA ILE A 369 11.90 14.16 1.14
C ILE A 369 12.46 13.27 0.03
N SER A 370 13.78 13.08 -0.05
CA SER A 370 14.38 12.18 -1.04
C SER A 370 13.82 10.76 -0.91
N GLY A 371 13.69 10.24 0.32
CA GLY A 371 13.09 8.93 0.55
C GLY A 371 11.62 8.82 0.12
N LEU A 372 10.84 9.90 0.28
CA LEU A 372 9.45 9.96 -0.19
C LEU A 372 9.38 9.96 -1.72
N LEU A 373 10.21 10.78 -2.39
CA LEU A 373 10.28 10.86 -3.85
C LEU A 373 10.76 9.55 -4.49
N ASP A 374 11.78 8.90 -3.94
CA ASP A 374 12.26 7.60 -4.43
C ASP A 374 11.16 6.54 -4.34
N SER A 375 10.45 6.52 -3.21
CA SER A 375 9.33 5.60 -3.00
C SER A 375 8.18 5.87 -3.97
N ALA A 376 7.85 7.13 -4.22
CA ALA A 376 6.83 7.55 -5.17
C ALA A 376 7.21 7.21 -6.61
N ARG A 377 8.46 7.46 -7.01
CA ARG A 377 9.01 7.11 -8.33
C ARG A 377 8.90 5.60 -8.58
N GLY A 378 9.35 4.78 -7.63
CA GLY A 378 9.24 3.32 -7.73
C GLY A 378 7.79 2.81 -7.76
N ARG A 379 6.83 3.52 -7.18
CA ARG A 379 5.39 3.23 -7.33
C ARG A 379 4.85 3.66 -8.69
N SER A 380 5.32 4.80 -9.22
CA SER A 380 4.90 5.33 -10.52
C SER A 380 5.33 4.40 -11.65
N ILE A 381 6.58 3.95 -11.65
CA ILE A 381 7.12 3.01 -12.65
C ILE A 381 6.31 1.72 -12.66
N ARG A 382 6.04 1.12 -11.48
CA ARG A 382 5.25 -0.12 -11.37
C ARG A 382 3.80 0.00 -11.83
N ARG A 383 3.28 1.23 -11.93
CA ARG A 383 1.92 1.52 -12.39
C ARG A 383 1.89 2.14 -13.77
N GLU A 384 3.04 2.32 -14.41
CA GLU A 384 3.18 3.01 -15.70
C GLU A 384 2.54 4.41 -15.69
N GLN A 385 2.72 5.15 -14.59
CA GLN A 385 2.19 6.50 -14.42
C GLN A 385 3.30 7.55 -14.50
N ALA A 386 2.93 8.75 -14.94
CA ALA A 386 3.86 9.89 -15.01
C ALA A 386 4.44 10.26 -13.64
N PHE A 387 5.71 10.66 -13.61
CA PHE A 387 6.39 11.15 -12.42
C PHE A 387 7.16 12.42 -12.80
N THR A 388 6.64 13.58 -12.42
CA THR A 388 7.27 14.89 -12.69
C THR A 388 7.69 15.63 -11.43
N LEU A 389 7.32 15.13 -10.25
CA LEU A 389 7.70 15.73 -8.96
C LEU A 389 9.22 15.78 -8.77
N GLN A 390 9.68 16.95 -8.34
CA GLN A 390 11.04 17.26 -7.93
C GLN A 390 11.10 17.58 -6.44
N GLN A 391 12.33 17.73 -5.95
CA GLN A 391 12.57 18.12 -4.56
C GLN A 391 12.03 19.52 -4.24
N GLU A 392 12.11 20.46 -5.18
CA GLU A 392 11.61 21.82 -4.98
C GLU A 392 10.09 21.86 -4.81
N ASP A 393 9.34 21.06 -5.59
CA ASP A 393 7.89 20.96 -5.46
C ASP A 393 7.48 20.53 -4.03
N MET A 394 8.28 19.66 -3.40
CA MET A 394 8.05 19.20 -2.03
C MET A 394 8.32 20.30 -0.99
N PHE A 395 9.32 21.14 -1.20
CA PHE A 395 9.58 22.30 -0.34
C PHE A 395 8.48 23.36 -0.49
N GLU A 396 8.04 23.64 -1.72
CA GLU A 396 6.92 24.54 -1.97
C GLU A 396 5.61 24.03 -1.36
N MET A 397 5.32 22.73 -1.46
CA MET A 397 4.19 22.11 -0.74
C MET A 397 4.32 22.30 0.77
N LEU A 398 5.51 22.13 1.35
CA LEU A 398 5.70 22.28 2.79
C LEU A 398 5.53 23.75 3.25
N ARG A 399 6.00 24.72 2.45
CA ARG A 399 5.81 26.16 2.68
C ARG A 399 4.34 26.54 2.58
N SER A 400 3.69 26.17 1.47
CA SER A 400 2.28 26.50 1.25
C SER A 400 1.41 25.88 2.33
N GLN A 401 1.72 24.63 2.73
CA GLN A 401 1.03 23.93 3.80
C GLN A 401 1.43 24.37 5.22
N ARG A 402 2.39 25.29 5.37
CA ARG A 402 2.95 25.73 6.66
C ARG A 402 3.35 24.56 7.57
N GLY A 403 3.90 23.48 6.99
CA GLY A 403 4.30 22.27 7.71
C GLY A 403 3.15 21.39 8.20
N ARG A 404 1.90 21.63 7.76
CA ARG A 404 0.70 20.92 8.25
C ARG A 404 0.17 19.91 7.24
N CYS A 405 -0.53 18.89 7.74
CA CYS A 405 -1.23 17.91 6.94
C CYS A 405 -2.33 18.57 6.11
N TYR A 406 -2.35 18.31 4.80
CA TYR A 406 -3.33 18.90 3.88
C TYR A 406 -4.79 18.61 4.23
N TYR A 407 -5.10 17.43 4.80
CA TYR A 407 -6.47 17.07 5.15
C TYR A 407 -6.91 17.58 6.51
N SER A 408 -6.07 17.40 7.53
CA SER A 408 -6.47 17.58 8.92
C SER A 408 -5.87 18.79 9.61
N GLY A 409 -4.90 19.49 9.00
CA GLY A 409 -4.24 20.64 9.61
C GLY A 409 -3.27 20.30 10.75
N VAL A 410 -3.10 19.03 11.13
CA VAL A 410 -2.14 18.62 12.16
C VAL A 410 -0.69 18.90 11.70
N PRO A 411 0.20 19.40 12.56
CA PRO A 411 1.62 19.56 12.25
C PRO A 411 2.27 18.22 11.89
N MET A 412 3.00 18.19 10.78
CA MET A 412 3.68 16.97 10.33
C MET A 412 5.09 16.86 10.90
N GLN A 413 5.49 15.63 11.23
CA GLN A 413 6.83 15.31 11.74
C GLN A 413 7.70 14.64 10.67
N TYR A 414 8.95 15.05 10.52
CA TYR A 414 9.91 14.39 9.62
C TYR A 414 11.22 13.95 10.30
N ARG A 415 11.54 14.54 11.46
CA ARG A 415 12.80 14.27 12.18
C ARG A 415 12.83 12.86 12.78
N GLN A 416 11.71 12.41 13.35
CA GLN A 416 11.59 11.08 13.95
C GLN A 416 10.85 10.11 13.03
N ARG A 417 11.35 8.88 12.89
CA ARG A 417 10.76 7.88 11.97
C ARG A 417 9.52 7.18 12.53
N HIS A 418 9.42 7.05 13.85
CA HIS A 418 8.39 6.27 14.53
C HIS A 418 7.59 7.15 15.51
N THR A 419 7.19 8.32 15.04
CA THR A 419 6.37 9.27 15.77
C THR A 419 5.00 9.43 15.11
N ASP A 420 4.06 10.03 15.83
CA ASP A 420 2.76 10.41 15.30
C ASP A 420 2.90 11.53 14.27
N TRP A 421 1.94 11.58 13.34
CA TRP A 421 1.81 12.64 12.34
C TRP A 421 3.01 12.72 11.38
N ARG A 422 3.68 11.59 11.13
CA ARG A 422 4.83 11.54 10.24
C ARG A 422 4.44 11.98 8.83
N MET A 423 5.25 12.86 8.23
CA MET A 423 5.05 13.34 6.86
C MET A 423 5.06 12.18 5.84
N SER A 424 4.11 12.24 4.92
CA SER A 424 3.91 11.33 3.80
C SER A 424 3.43 12.09 2.58
N LEU A 425 3.55 11.47 1.40
CA LEU A 425 3.15 12.04 0.11
C LEU A 425 1.91 11.33 -0.39
N GLU A 426 0.85 12.07 -0.70
CA GLU A 426 -0.43 11.55 -1.17
C GLU A 426 -0.80 12.12 -2.54
N ARG A 427 -1.56 11.34 -3.31
CA ARG A 427 -2.14 11.78 -4.58
C ARG A 427 -3.61 12.12 -4.38
N LEU A 428 -4.03 13.27 -4.87
CA LEU A 428 -5.44 13.68 -4.85
C LEU A 428 -6.29 12.85 -5.82
N ASP A 429 -5.72 12.50 -6.98
CA ASP A 429 -6.30 11.56 -7.92
C ASP A 429 -5.34 10.40 -8.20
N ASN A 430 -5.80 9.18 -7.92
CA ASN A 430 -5.03 7.96 -8.14
C ASN A 430 -4.81 7.61 -9.62
N LEU A 431 -5.62 8.16 -10.52
CA LEU A 431 -5.48 7.95 -11.98
C LEU A 431 -4.35 8.80 -12.55
N ILE A 432 -4.07 9.95 -11.92
CA ILE A 432 -2.99 10.83 -12.29
C ILE A 432 -1.70 10.37 -11.58
N GLY A 433 -0.57 10.54 -12.26
CA GLY A 433 0.76 10.27 -11.72
C GLY A 433 1.16 11.19 -10.56
N TYR A 434 2.43 11.14 -10.19
CA TYR A 434 2.98 12.03 -9.17
C TYR A 434 3.43 13.33 -9.83
N THR A 435 2.57 14.35 -9.77
CA THR A 435 2.80 15.69 -10.31
C THR A 435 2.58 16.74 -9.23
N ARG A 436 3.13 17.94 -9.40
CA ARG A 436 2.99 19.05 -8.45
C ARG A 436 1.51 19.37 -8.15
N GLN A 437 0.65 19.32 -9.17
CA GLN A 437 -0.78 19.67 -9.05
C GLN A 437 -1.63 18.53 -8.48
N ASN A 438 -1.15 17.29 -8.52
CA ASN A 438 -1.90 16.11 -8.07
C ASN A 438 -1.40 15.58 -6.71
N CYS A 439 -0.37 16.18 -6.13
CA CYS A 439 0.22 15.70 -4.89
C CYS A 439 0.14 16.73 -3.77
N VAL A 440 0.01 16.21 -2.56
CA VAL A 440 -0.02 16.99 -1.32
C VAL A 440 0.75 16.25 -0.23
N LEU A 441 1.21 16.98 0.78
CA LEU A 441 1.82 16.39 1.97
C LEU A 441 0.75 16.12 3.04
N ILE A 442 0.77 14.92 3.61
CA ILE A 442 -0.17 14.52 4.65
C ILE A 442 0.56 13.82 5.78
N ALA A 443 -0.07 13.75 6.95
CA ALA A 443 0.34 12.83 7.99
C ALA A 443 0.06 11.37 7.56
N VAL A 444 0.96 10.44 7.88
CA VAL A 444 0.94 9.04 7.42
C VAL A 444 -0.33 8.30 7.86
N GLU A 445 -0.93 8.70 8.98
CA GLU A 445 -2.19 8.18 9.50
C GLU A 445 -3.33 8.32 8.49
N PHE A 446 -3.26 9.34 7.64
CA PHE A 446 -4.24 9.64 6.59
C PHE A 446 -3.90 8.96 5.25
N ASN A 447 -2.74 8.31 5.15
CA ASN A 447 -2.35 7.56 3.95
C ASN A 447 -2.92 6.14 4.02
N THR A 448 -4.22 6.01 3.74
CA THR A 448 -4.91 4.73 3.70
C THR A 448 -4.82 4.10 2.31
N SER A 449 -4.57 2.79 2.25
CA SER A 449 -4.52 2.10 0.97
C SER A 449 -5.92 1.98 0.37
N ASP A 450 -6.13 2.58 -0.81
CA ASP A 450 -7.35 2.36 -1.57
C ASP A 450 -7.24 1.13 -2.47
N GLN A 451 -7.90 0.06 -2.04
CA GLN A 451 -8.01 -1.16 -2.83
C GLN A 451 -9.20 -1.15 -3.79
N SER A 452 -10.09 -0.15 -3.71
CA SER A 452 -11.27 -0.10 -4.57
C SER A 452 -10.87 0.15 -6.03
N ARG A 453 -10.11 1.21 -6.32
CA ARG A 453 -9.88 1.66 -7.70
C ARG A 453 -9.01 0.75 -8.56
N ASN A 454 -8.05 0.04 -7.98
CA ASN A 454 -7.09 -0.76 -8.76
C ASN A 454 -7.58 -2.19 -9.05
N LYS A 455 -8.64 -2.65 -8.38
CA LYS A 455 -9.09 -4.05 -8.43
C LYS A 455 -10.61 -4.22 -8.48
N ALA A 456 -11.39 -3.15 -8.35
CA ALA A 456 -12.84 -3.27 -8.41
C ALA A 456 -13.24 -3.70 -9.81
N VAL A 457 -13.79 -4.90 -9.89
CA VAL A 457 -14.52 -5.40 -11.08
C VAL A 457 -15.96 -4.86 -11.05
N THR A 458 -16.23 -3.84 -10.23
CA THR A 458 -17.57 -3.47 -9.76
C THR A 458 -17.68 -1.97 -9.62
N GLU A 459 -18.93 -1.49 -9.51
CA GLU A 459 -19.23 -0.11 -9.14
C GLU A 459 -18.48 0.29 -7.87
N VAL A 460 -17.84 1.45 -7.93
CA VAL A 460 -17.12 2.10 -6.85
C VAL A 460 -17.98 3.28 -6.42
N PHE A 461 -18.64 3.17 -5.27
CA PHE A 461 -19.56 4.20 -4.75
C PHE A 461 -18.84 5.31 -3.98
N GLY A 462 -17.54 5.15 -3.75
CA GLY A 462 -16.72 6.05 -2.96
C GLY A 462 -15.29 5.55 -2.86
N THR A 463 -14.55 6.06 -1.88
CA THR A 463 -13.18 5.64 -1.63
C THR A 463 -12.92 5.62 -0.13
N GLY A 464 -12.11 4.66 0.33
CA GLY A 464 -11.57 4.69 1.69
C GLY A 464 -10.39 5.67 1.87
N GLN A 465 -10.05 6.44 0.84
CA GLN A 465 -9.09 7.53 0.98
C GLN A 465 -9.69 8.66 1.79
N TRP A 466 -8.80 9.33 2.53
CA TRP A 466 -9.10 10.60 3.17
C TRP A 466 -9.28 11.71 2.14
N SER A 467 -10.16 12.64 2.47
CA SER A 467 -10.36 13.90 1.75
C SER A 467 -10.54 15.02 2.77
N ARG A 468 -10.42 16.28 2.34
CA ARG A 468 -10.71 17.43 3.21
C ARG A 468 -12.14 17.38 3.74
N CYS A 469 -13.11 17.05 2.89
CA CYS A 469 -14.51 16.94 3.30
C CYS A 469 -14.70 15.92 4.43
N LYS A 470 -14.07 14.74 4.35
CA LYS A 470 -14.12 13.74 5.43
C LYS A 470 -13.47 14.22 6.73
N ALA A 471 -12.32 14.88 6.64
CA ALA A 471 -11.65 15.42 7.81
C ALA A 471 -12.49 16.52 8.47
N MET A 472 -13.05 17.44 7.67
CA MET A 472 -13.95 18.49 8.15
C MET A 472 -15.23 17.92 8.76
N HIS A 473 -15.78 16.85 8.21
CA HIS A 473 -16.95 16.19 8.76
C HIS A 473 -16.70 15.66 10.19
N ILE A 474 -15.51 15.11 10.46
CA ILE A 474 -15.18 14.55 11.79
C ILE A 474 -14.72 15.62 12.77
N TRP A 475 -13.90 16.57 12.32
CA TRP A 475 -13.19 17.52 13.19
C TRP A 475 -13.60 18.98 13.00
N GLY A 476 -14.64 19.26 12.23
CA GLY A 476 -15.06 20.61 11.89
C GLY A 476 -14.10 21.33 10.95
N GLU A 477 -14.49 22.54 10.55
CA GLU A 477 -13.63 23.43 9.77
C GLU A 477 -12.34 23.73 10.53
N ASP A 478 -11.25 23.96 9.80
CA ASP A 478 -10.07 24.54 10.42
C ASP A 478 -10.37 26.01 10.73
N SER A 479 -10.46 26.36 12.01
CA SER A 479 -10.57 27.76 12.41
C SER A 479 -9.30 28.56 12.03
N GLY A 480 -8.19 27.88 11.71
CA GLY A 480 -6.97 28.50 11.23
C GLY A 480 -7.03 28.86 9.76
N ASP A 481 -7.66 29.99 9.42
CA ASP A 481 -7.46 30.86 8.25
C ASP A 481 -6.87 30.23 6.96
N CYS A 482 -7.36 29.05 6.57
CA CYS A 482 -6.87 28.31 5.40
C CYS A 482 -7.57 28.74 4.09
N ARG A 483 -8.24 29.90 4.07
CA ARG A 483 -8.82 30.48 2.84
C ARG A 483 -7.75 30.85 1.80
N LEU A 484 -6.46 30.82 2.18
CA LEU A 484 -5.32 31.08 1.31
C LEU A 484 -4.92 29.93 0.37
N TYR A 485 -5.49 28.72 0.49
CA TYR A 485 -5.37 27.72 -0.58
C TYR A 485 -6.40 28.03 -1.65
N GLY A 486 -6.19 29.17 -2.32
CA GLY A 486 -7.05 29.64 -3.38
C GLY A 486 -7.34 28.51 -4.37
N THR A 487 -8.62 28.22 -4.55
CA THR A 487 -9.08 27.96 -5.90
C THR A 487 -8.47 29.05 -6.75
N SER A 488 -7.59 28.71 -7.70
CA SER A 488 -7.24 29.68 -8.73
C SER A 488 -8.55 29.97 -9.46
N GLU A 489 -9.32 30.94 -8.98
CA GLU A 489 -10.29 31.61 -9.80
C GLU A 489 -9.49 32.04 -11.03
N LYS A 490 -9.78 31.36 -12.14
CA LYS A 490 -9.30 31.79 -13.44
C LYS A 490 -9.75 33.24 -13.53
N ALA A 491 -8.81 34.16 -13.34
CA ALA A 491 -9.02 35.55 -13.67
C ALA A 491 -9.45 35.54 -15.14
N GLY A 492 -10.75 35.69 -15.36
CA GLY A 492 -11.32 35.83 -16.68
C GLY A 492 -10.70 37.08 -17.26
N ALA A 493 -9.77 36.89 -18.19
CA ALA A 493 -9.37 37.93 -19.09
C ALA A 493 -10.61 38.32 -19.89
N SER A 494 -11.32 39.34 -19.41
CA SER A 494 -12.24 40.13 -20.23
C SER A 494 -11.36 40.86 -21.23
N VAL A 495 -11.21 40.26 -22.41
CA VAL A 495 -10.80 40.99 -23.61
C VAL A 495 -11.97 41.89 -23.95
N LYS A 496 -11.77 43.21 -23.81
CA LYS A 496 -12.61 44.24 -24.43
C LYS A 496 -12.05 44.57 -25.79
#